data_AF-A0A5K1BVY8-F1
#
_entry.id   AF-A0A5K1BVY8-F1
#
_cell.length_a   1.000
_cell.length_b   1.000
_cell.length_c   1.000
_cell.angle_alpha   90.00
_cell.angle_beta   90.00
_cell.angle_gamma   90.00
#
_symmetry.space_group_name_H-M   'P 1'
#
loop_
_entity.id
_entity.type
_entity.pdbx_description
1 polymer ?
#
loop_
_entity_poly.entity_id
_entity_poly.type
_entity_poly.pdbx_seq_one_letter_code
_entity_poly.pdbx_strand_id
1 'polypeptide(L)' 'MASPSPSLPLAGMLELRPLGQTGLMVSALGFGASPLGGVFGTVSEQDAIDSVREAFRLGINFFDTSP' A
#
# COMPACT_ATOMS: atom_id res chain seq x y z
N MET A 1 22.44 -7.66 19.10
CA MET A 1 22.11 -6.66 18.07
C MET A 1 20.73 -6.14 18.40
N ALA A 2 20.62 -4.89 18.84
CA ALA A 2 19.35 -4.34 19.30
C ALA A 2 18.39 -4.18 18.12
N SER A 3 17.22 -4.79 18.20
CA SER A 3 16.10 -4.49 17.31
C SER A 3 15.75 -3.00 17.44
N PRO A 4 15.54 -2.26 16.36
CA PRO A 4 15.12 -0.86 16.46
C PRO A 4 13.77 -0.82 17.19
N SER A 5 13.68 0.02 18.21
CA SER A 5 12.40 0.29 18.90
C SER A 5 11.40 0.86 17.90
N PRO A 6 10.11 0.45 17.94
CA PRO A 6 9.10 1.03 17.06
C PRO A 6 8.86 2.47 17.51
N SER A 7 9.41 3.42 16.76
CA SER A 7 8.97 4.81 16.80
C SER A 7 7.51 4.82 16.38
N LEU A 8 6.62 5.06 17.34
CA LEU A 8 5.20 5.33 17.08
C LEU A 8 5.10 6.38 15.96
N PRO A 9 4.39 6.09 14.85
CA PRO A 9 4.31 7.05 13.77
C PRO A 9 3.62 8.32 14.25
N LEU A 10 4.20 9.46 13.88
CA LEU A 10 3.48 10.73 13.78
C LEU A 10 2.13 10.42 13.12
N ALA A 11 1.03 10.71 13.81
CA ALA A 11 -0.32 10.39 13.37
C ALA A 11 -0.52 10.81 11.90
N GLY A 12 -0.51 9.84 10.98
CA GLY A 12 -0.67 10.09 9.55
C GLY A 12 0.25 9.31 8.59
N MET A 13 1.33 8.69 9.06
CA MET A 13 2.20 7.89 8.18
C MET A 13 2.15 6.40 8.52
N LEU A 14 1.91 5.54 7.51
CA LEU A 14 1.94 4.09 7.66
C LEU A 14 3.34 3.61 8.09
N GLU A 15 3.37 2.60 8.96
CA GLU A 15 4.61 1.90 9.32
C GLU A 15 5.28 1.33 8.06
N LEU A 16 6.59 1.54 7.92
CA LEU A 16 7.38 0.94 6.84
C LEU A 16 8.13 -0.29 7.34
N ARG A 17 8.12 -1.37 6.55
CA ARG A 17 8.78 -2.65 6.84
C ARG A 17 9.69 -3.07 5.68
N PRO A 18 10.82 -3.74 5.95
CA PRO A 18 11.70 -4.23 4.90
C PRO A 18 11.03 -5.37 4.10
N LEU A 19 11.12 -5.31 2.77
CA LEU A 19 10.68 -6.40 1.90
C LEU A 19 11.81 -7.42 1.71
N GLY A 20 11.91 -8.36 2.65
CA GLY A 20 12.92 -9.42 2.61
C GLY A 20 14.35 -8.86 2.49
N GLN A 21 15.13 -9.37 1.55
CA GLN A 21 16.52 -8.94 1.29
C GLN A 21 16.64 -7.98 0.09
N THR A 22 15.53 -7.37 -0.35
CA THR A 22 15.51 -6.52 -1.56
C THR A 22 16.09 -5.13 -1.33
N GLY A 23 16.24 -4.70 -0.07
CA GLY A 23 16.59 -3.33 0.29
C GLY A 23 15.43 -2.33 0.18
N LEU A 24 14.22 -2.78 -0.19
CA LEU A 24 13.03 -1.93 -0.25
C LEU A 24 12.36 -1.82 1.13
N MET A 25 11.85 -0.62 1.43
CA MET A 25 10.99 -0.33 2.57
C MET A 25 9.57 -0.12 2.07
N VAL A 26 8.65 -1.02 2.44
CA VAL A 26 7.25 -1.00 1.99
C VAL A 26 6.31 -0.65 3.14
N SER A 27 5.19 -0.01 2.85
CA SER A 27 4.12 0.19 3.82
C SER A 27 3.63 -1.15 4.36
N ALA A 28 3.35 -1.22 5.66
CA ALA A 28 2.86 -2.43 6.33
C ALA A 28 1.51 -2.91 5.78
N LEU A 29 0.81 -2.05 5.04
CA LEU A 29 -0.39 -2.35 4.24
C LEU A 29 -0.10 -2.07 2.76
N GLY A 30 -0.54 -2.97 1.88
CA GLY A 30 -0.46 -2.79 0.42
C GLY A 30 -1.85 -2.62 -0.21
N PHE A 31 -1.88 -2.14 -1.46
CA PHE A 31 -3.08 -1.98 -2.27
C PHE A 31 -3.19 -3.11 -3.31
N GLY A 32 -4.23 -3.94 -3.24
CA GLY A 32 -4.51 -4.98 -4.24
C GLY A 32 -5.43 -4.49 -5.35
N ALA A 33 -5.01 -4.63 -6.61
CA ALA A 33 -5.72 -4.07 -7.76
C ALA A 33 -6.78 -5.00 -8.40
N SER A 34 -6.94 -6.24 -7.91
CA SER A 34 -7.89 -7.22 -8.47
C SER A 34 -9.33 -6.70 -8.66
N PRO A 35 -9.94 -5.95 -7.70
CA PRO A 35 -11.28 -5.38 -7.92
C PRO A 35 -11.35 -4.37 -9.06
N LEU A 36 -10.24 -3.67 -9.37
CA LEU A 36 -10.19 -2.70 -10.47
C LEU A 36 -10.29 -3.39 -11.84
N GLY A 37 -9.89 -4.67 -11.93
CA GLY A 37 -10.07 -5.52 -13.11
C GLY A 37 -11.45 -6.16 -13.22
N GLY A 38 -12.40 -5.82 -12.33
CA GLY A 38 -13.77 -6.32 -12.40
C GLY A 38 -14.02 -7.67 -11.71
N VAL A 39 -13.06 -8.20 -10.96
CA VAL A 39 -13.15 -9.54 -10.32
C VAL A 39 -14.35 -9.68 -9.38
N PHE A 40 -14.77 -8.58 -8.75
CA PHE A 40 -15.90 -8.54 -7.82
C PHE A 40 -17.09 -7.71 -8.34
N GLY A 41 -17.12 -7.45 -9.64
CA GLY A 41 -18.08 -6.55 -10.27
C GLY A 41 -17.43 -5.27 -10.78
N THR A 42 -18.21 -4.45 -11.47
CA THR A 42 -17.73 -3.24 -12.13
C THR A 42 -17.44 -2.12 -11.14
N VAL A 43 -16.24 -1.54 -11.24
CA VAL A 43 -15.85 -0.28 -10.60
C VAL A 43 -15.77 0.78 -11.69
N SER A 44 -16.23 2.01 -11.42
CA SER A 44 -16.08 3.10 -12.40
C SER A 44 -14.59 3.46 -12.54
N GLU A 45 -14.18 3.92 -13.72
CA GLU A 45 -12.79 4.33 -13.96
C GLU A 45 -12.36 5.44 -12.99
N GLN A 46 -13.26 6.38 -12.69
CA GLN A 46 -13.00 7.47 -11.76
C GLN A 46 -12.78 6.96 -10.33
N ASP A 47 -13.65 6.06 -9.83
CA ASP A 47 -13.50 5.49 -8.49
C ASP A 47 -12.22 4.64 -8.38
N ALA A 48 -11.85 3.93 -9.45
CA ALA A 48 -10.61 3.17 -9.51
C ALA A 48 -9.39 4.08 -9.39
N ILE A 49 -9.35 5.17 -10.16
CA ILE A 49 -8.28 6.16 -10.12
C ILE A 49 -8.20 6.82 -8.73
N ASP A 50 -9.34 7.23 -8.17
CA ASP A 50 -9.38 7.92 -6.89
C ASP A 50 -8.98 7.00 -5.73
N SER A 51 -9.33 5.71 -5.79
CA SER A 51 -8.89 4.70 -4.82
C SER A 51 -7.35 4.56 -4.79
N VAL A 52 -6.71 4.52 -5.97
CA VAL A 52 -5.24 4.44 -6.05
C VAL A 52 -4.58 5.70 -5.52
N ARG A 53 -5.12 6.88 -5.86
CA ARG A 53 -4.61 8.18 -5.37
C ARG A 53 -4.74 8.31 -3.87
N GLU A 54 -5.87 7.88 -3.32
CA GLU A 54 -6.13 7.93 -1.88
C GLU A 54 -5.22 6.97 -1.11
N ALA A 55 -5.02 5.76 -1.62
CA ALA A 55 -4.05 4.81 -1.07
C ALA A 55 -2.64 5.45 -0.97
N PHE A 56 -2.20 6.10 -2.05
CA PHE A 56 -0.92 6.81 -2.06
C PHE A 56 -0.88 7.97 -1.05
N ARG A 57 -1.95 8.79 -0.96
CA ARG A 57 -2.06 9.91 -0.01
C ARG A 57 -2.03 9.44 1.45
N LEU A 58 -2.56 8.25 1.73
CA LEU A 58 -2.52 7.61 3.05
C LEU A 58 -1.17 6.95 3.38
N GLY A 59 -0.20 7.00 2.46
CA GLY A 59 1.15 6.51 2.66
C GLY A 59 1.39 5.07 2.20
N ILE A 60 0.48 4.46 1.44
CA ILE A 60 0.73 3.16 0.81
C ILE A 60 1.74 3.35 -0.33
N ASN A 61 2.79 2.53 -0.34
CA ASN A 61 3.80 2.54 -1.40
C ASN A 61 3.98 1.17 -2.09
N PHE A 62 3.16 0.18 -1.74
CA PHE A 62 3.18 -1.16 -2.32
C PHE A 62 1.84 -1.50 -2.96
N PHE A 63 1.85 -1.74 -4.27
CA PHE A 63 0.68 -1.98 -5.10
C PHE A 63 0.84 -3.33 -5.81
N ASP A 64 -0.14 -4.21 -5.64
CA ASP A 64 -0.17 -5.58 -6.18
C ASP A 64 -1.14 -5.68 -7.36
N THR A 65 -0.69 -6.27 -8.46
CA THR A 65 -1.45 -6.41 -9.71
C THR A 65 -0.99 -7.63 -10.50
N SER A 66 -1.82 -8.08 -11.46
CA SER A 66 -1.54 -9.18 -12.37
C SER A 66 -2.23 -8.97 -13.72
N PRO A 67 -1.75 -9.61 -14.81
CA PRO A 67 -2.47 -9.66 -16.09
C PRO A 67 -3.87 -10.29 -15.99
#